data_AF-A0A416EAN6-F1
#
_entry.id   AF-A0A416EAN6-F1
#
_cell.length_a   1.000
_cell.length_b   1.000
_cell.length_c   1.000
_cell.angle_alpha   90.00
_cell.angle_beta   90.00
_cell.angle_gamma   90.00
#
_symmetry.space_group_name_H-M   'P 1'
#
loop_
_entity.id
_entity.type
_entity.pdbx_description
1 polymer ?
#
loop_
_entity_poly.entity_id
_entity_poly.type
_entity_poly.pdbx_seq_one_letter_code
_entity_poly.pdbx_strand_id
1 'polypeptide(L)'
;MPYFFLSNMSKCNFIRKDVVYMYNQYDELEYARNIYQNGFQSNYLPTQLRLLAIYMKTELGYKPRQLRAELTAFCQDRLPGYQPAVHYPAINKALRQAGQKGASLLHIKELPIYQWELDFLTAYPLCPQEQMTAALEYNCRKLMFTLLVRTRLRRLISLQKNYGENLCLYFKGGGREYRELKQEAKLPSSQDLHSGLIYHLAAAGAVTPMHDGLLRLDFMEEADRAAECVSCSPTFEPAFSISHFNNAGWYYDYYNRLPRMKLCRHCGSPFKASGNRQLYCPGCTEEMERERWKIRARKHRGMAVPAGDSLLVPADSTTGSCHGFEITVQPPLLKGLECGTVFS
;
A
#
# COMPACT_ATOMS: atom_id res chain seq x y z
N MET A 1 28.03 48.97 -6.56
CA MET A 1 28.04 47.77 -7.44
C MET A 1 27.59 46.58 -6.60
N PRO A 2 26.51 45.90 -6.99
CA PRO A 2 25.67 45.08 -6.13
C PRO A 2 25.96 43.58 -6.25
N TYR A 3 25.49 42.76 -5.30
CA TYR A 3 24.79 41.52 -5.63
C TYR A 3 23.71 41.24 -4.59
N PHE A 4 22.47 41.30 -5.07
CA PHE A 4 21.25 40.79 -4.47
C PHE A 4 21.37 39.28 -4.24
N PHE A 5 20.92 38.78 -3.08
CA PHE A 5 20.28 37.47 -3.01
C PHE A 5 19.03 37.55 -2.16
N LEU A 6 17.90 37.65 -2.86
CA LEU A 6 16.56 37.40 -2.34
C LEU A 6 16.41 35.89 -2.13
N SER A 7 16.55 35.41 -0.90
CA SER A 7 16.05 34.08 -0.51
C SER A 7 14.61 34.22 -0.01
N ASN A 8 13.70 34.39 -0.97
CA ASN A 8 12.28 34.18 -0.81
C ASN A 8 12.03 32.69 -1.11
N MET A 9 11.94 31.84 -0.09
CA MET A 9 11.30 30.53 -0.24
C MET A 9 10.18 30.39 0.77
N SER A 10 9.00 30.49 0.17
CA SER A 10 7.67 30.44 0.75
C SER A 10 7.47 29.27 1.70
N LYS A 11 6.93 29.63 2.86
CA LYS A 11 6.13 28.80 3.75
C LYS A 11 5.22 27.87 2.93
N CYS A 12 5.57 26.60 2.80
CA CYS A 12 4.58 25.56 2.47
C CYS A 12 3.83 25.21 3.74
N ASN A 13 2.76 25.98 3.97
CA ASN A 13 1.74 25.69 4.96
C ASN A 13 1.14 24.30 4.71
N PHE A 14 1.30 23.45 5.72
CA PHE A 14 0.19 22.80 6.42
C PHE A 14 -1.13 22.73 5.65
N ILE A 15 -1.47 21.54 5.13
CA ILE A 15 -2.85 21.26 4.70
C ILE A 15 -3.30 19.95 5.34
N ARG A 16 -4.46 20.09 5.97
CA ARG A 16 -5.17 19.14 6.84
C ARG A 16 -5.46 17.83 6.12
N LYS A 17 -5.48 16.77 6.93
CA LYS A 17 -6.07 15.47 6.65
C LYS A 17 -7.58 15.63 6.46
N ASP A 18 -8.01 16.09 5.30
CA ASP A 18 -9.41 16.05 4.89
C ASP A 18 -9.46 15.53 3.46
N VAL A 19 -10.32 14.52 3.24
CA VAL A 19 -10.47 13.68 2.04
C VAL A 19 -9.63 12.40 2.05
N VAL A 20 -10.04 11.45 2.90
CA VAL A 20 -9.84 10.02 2.63
C VAL A 20 -10.91 9.63 1.60
N TYR A 21 -10.59 9.79 0.33
CA TYR A 21 -11.11 8.97 -0.77
C TYR A 21 -9.90 8.25 -1.34
N MET A 22 -10.06 6.98 -1.70
CA MET A 22 -9.04 6.05 -2.20
C MET A 22 -8.07 6.66 -3.22
N TYR A 23 -7.07 7.42 -2.79
CA TYR A 23 -5.82 7.51 -3.51
C TYR A 23 -5.03 6.28 -3.11
N ASN A 24 -5.42 5.13 -3.65
CA ASN A 24 -4.53 3.99 -3.64
C ASN A 24 -3.43 4.32 -4.64
N GLN A 25 -2.25 4.71 -4.14
CA GLN A 25 -1.06 4.99 -4.98
C GLN A 25 -0.75 3.85 -5.96
N TYR A 26 -1.30 2.66 -5.70
CA TYR A 26 -1.11 1.43 -6.44
C TYR A 26 -2.31 1.06 -7.35
N ASP A 27 -3.40 1.83 -7.35
CA ASP A 27 -4.55 1.65 -8.25
C ASP A 27 -5.03 2.99 -8.84
N GLU A 28 -4.24 3.51 -9.78
CA GLU A 28 -4.57 4.71 -10.56
C GLU A 28 -5.78 4.47 -11.48
N LEU A 29 -5.97 3.22 -11.95
CA LEU A 29 -7.04 2.84 -12.87
C LEU A 29 -8.43 2.97 -12.24
N GLU A 30 -8.63 2.38 -11.07
CA GLU A 30 -9.91 2.45 -10.35
C GLU A 30 -10.21 3.89 -9.94
N TYR A 31 -9.20 4.65 -9.50
CA TYR A 31 -9.38 6.06 -9.18
C TYR A 31 -9.77 6.90 -10.40
N ALA A 32 -9.15 6.65 -11.57
CA ALA A 32 -9.51 7.34 -12.81
C ALA A 32 -10.93 7.00 -13.28
N ARG A 33 -11.35 5.73 -13.14
CA ARG A 33 -12.73 5.29 -13.40
C ARG A 33 -13.72 5.99 -12.48
N ASN A 34 -13.41 6.09 -11.19
CA ASN A 34 -14.25 6.80 -10.23
C ASN A 34 -14.36 8.29 -10.59
N ILE A 35 -13.27 8.94 -11.00
CA ILE A 35 -13.33 10.34 -11.49
C ILE A 35 -14.28 10.44 -12.69
N TYR A 36 -14.16 9.54 -13.67
CA TYR A 36 -15.00 9.56 -14.86
C TYR A 36 -16.50 9.38 -14.54
N GLN A 37 -16.84 8.51 -13.58
CA GLN A 37 -18.24 8.23 -13.22
C GLN A 37 -18.84 9.29 -12.28
N ASN A 38 -18.09 9.70 -11.27
CA ASN A 38 -18.61 10.47 -10.13
C ASN A 38 -18.09 11.91 -10.07
N GLY A 39 -17.26 12.34 -11.03
CA GLY A 39 -16.66 13.67 -11.07
C GLY A 39 -15.36 13.77 -10.26
N PHE A 40 -14.83 15.00 -10.11
CA PHE A 40 -13.58 15.22 -9.38
C PHE A 40 -13.75 14.92 -7.88
N GLN A 41 -12.82 14.15 -7.32
CA GLN A 41 -12.86 13.60 -5.97
C GLN A 41 -12.02 14.39 -4.96
N SER A 42 -11.12 15.28 -5.43
CA SER A 42 -10.25 16.07 -4.54
C SER A 42 -9.92 17.45 -5.11
N ASN A 43 -9.25 18.27 -4.32
CA ASN A 43 -8.77 19.59 -4.74
C ASN A 43 -7.51 19.52 -5.63
N TYR A 44 -6.90 18.34 -5.79
CA TYR A 44 -5.70 18.15 -6.61
C TYR A 44 -6.07 17.94 -8.09
N LEU A 45 -6.59 19.00 -8.71
CA LEU A 45 -7.10 18.97 -10.08
C LEU A 45 -6.05 18.51 -11.11
N PRO A 46 -4.78 18.96 -11.08
CA PRO A 46 -3.80 18.56 -12.11
C PRO A 46 -3.55 17.05 -12.17
N THR A 47 -3.49 16.37 -11.01
CA THR A 47 -3.30 14.92 -10.95
C THR A 47 -4.52 14.19 -11.48
N GLN A 48 -5.72 14.61 -11.09
CA GLN A 48 -6.97 14.00 -11.55
C GLN A 48 -7.17 14.18 -13.05
N LEU A 49 -6.88 15.36 -13.60
CA LEU A 49 -6.93 15.60 -15.04
C LEU A 49 -5.95 14.69 -15.79
N ARG A 50 -4.73 14.52 -15.29
CA ARG A 50 -3.74 13.60 -15.88
C ARG A 50 -4.30 12.18 -15.92
N LEU A 51 -4.79 11.67 -14.80
CA LEU A 51 -5.30 10.30 -14.70
C LEU A 51 -6.53 10.08 -15.60
N LEU A 52 -7.46 11.02 -15.59
CA LEU A 52 -8.65 10.98 -16.44
C LEU A 52 -8.29 11.01 -17.93
N ALA A 53 -7.35 11.86 -18.34
CA ALA A 53 -6.91 11.94 -19.73
C ALA A 53 -6.24 10.64 -20.21
N ILE A 54 -5.45 9.99 -19.34
CA ILE A 54 -4.86 8.68 -19.63
C ILE A 54 -5.98 7.63 -19.74
N TYR A 55 -6.92 7.58 -18.78
CA TYR A 55 -8.05 6.64 -18.79
C TYR A 55 -8.89 6.74 -20.07
N MET A 56 -9.29 7.95 -20.44
CA MET A 56 -10.07 8.19 -21.67
C MET A 56 -9.30 7.74 -22.94
N LYS A 57 -7.98 7.86 -22.94
CA LYS A 57 -7.15 7.42 -24.06
C LYS A 57 -6.98 5.89 -24.08
N THR A 58 -6.62 5.29 -22.94
CA THR A 58 -6.21 3.87 -22.88
C THR A 58 -7.40 2.92 -22.75
N GLU A 59 -8.37 3.26 -21.89
CA GLU A 59 -9.51 2.38 -21.59
C GLU A 59 -10.71 2.65 -22.51
N LEU A 60 -10.95 3.92 -22.87
CA LEU A 60 -12.07 4.29 -23.76
C LEU A 60 -11.66 4.44 -25.24
N GLY A 61 -10.36 4.38 -25.54
CA GLY A 61 -9.85 4.40 -26.92
C GLY A 61 -9.98 5.76 -27.64
N TYR A 62 -10.12 6.88 -26.92
CA TYR A 62 -10.34 8.18 -27.55
C TYR A 62 -9.12 8.66 -28.35
N LYS A 63 -9.36 9.03 -29.61
CA LYS A 63 -8.34 9.64 -30.48
C LYS A 63 -8.01 11.07 -30.03
N PRO A 64 -6.83 11.64 -30.34
CA PRO A 64 -6.39 12.92 -29.78
C PRO A 64 -7.36 14.11 -29.91
N ARG A 65 -8.06 14.22 -31.05
CA ARG A 65 -9.07 15.27 -31.26
C ARG A 65 -10.30 15.06 -30.38
N GLN A 66 -10.82 13.82 -30.35
CA GLN A 66 -11.95 13.43 -29.52
C GLN A 66 -11.61 13.58 -28.03
N LEU A 67 -10.46 13.07 -27.60
CA LEU A 67 -9.97 13.18 -26.23
C LEU A 67 -9.97 14.62 -25.72
N ARG A 68 -9.50 15.57 -26.55
CA ARG A 68 -9.51 16.99 -26.19
C ARG A 68 -10.94 17.52 -26.00
N ALA A 69 -11.84 17.20 -26.93
CA ALA A 69 -13.23 17.64 -26.87
C ALA A 69 -13.92 17.08 -25.62
N GLU A 70 -13.83 15.77 -25.42
CA GLU A 70 -14.45 15.05 -24.30
C GLU A 70 -13.90 15.48 -22.94
N LEU A 71 -12.58 15.63 -22.81
CA LEU A 71 -11.98 16.10 -21.56
C LEU A 71 -12.41 17.54 -21.24
N THR A 72 -12.54 18.39 -22.26
CA THR A 72 -12.99 19.78 -22.08
C THR A 72 -14.46 19.83 -21.68
N ALA A 73 -15.32 19.06 -22.36
CA ALA A 73 -16.74 18.94 -22.03
C ALA A 73 -16.93 18.38 -20.61
N PHE A 74 -16.16 17.37 -20.23
CA PHE A 74 -16.16 16.82 -18.87
C PHE A 74 -15.82 17.88 -17.83
N CYS A 75 -14.80 18.73 -18.09
CA CYS A 75 -14.46 19.82 -17.17
C CYS A 75 -15.58 20.87 -17.09
N GLN A 76 -16.22 21.20 -18.21
CA GLN A 76 -17.33 22.15 -18.23
C GLN A 76 -18.53 21.68 -17.40
N ASP A 77 -18.84 20.39 -17.46
CA ASP A 77 -19.98 19.79 -16.75
C ASP A 77 -19.68 19.53 -15.26
N ARG A 78 -18.50 18.98 -14.95
CA ARG A 78 -18.18 18.40 -13.63
C ARG A 78 -17.25 19.22 -12.76
N LEU A 79 -16.68 20.34 -13.25
CA LEU A 79 -15.80 21.20 -12.47
C LEU A 79 -16.51 22.50 -12.05
N PRO A 80 -16.79 22.69 -10.75
CA PRO A 80 -17.36 23.94 -10.24
C PRO A 80 -16.44 25.13 -10.54
N GLY A 81 -16.98 26.20 -11.10
CA GLY A 81 -16.20 27.41 -11.43
C GLY A 81 -15.28 27.24 -12.64
N TYR A 82 -15.56 26.29 -13.53
CA TYR A 82 -14.80 26.12 -14.76
C TYR A 82 -14.75 27.41 -15.58
N GLN A 83 -13.52 27.82 -15.91
CA GLN A 83 -13.23 28.94 -16.80
C GLN A 83 -12.23 28.49 -17.86
N PRO A 84 -12.55 28.59 -19.17
CA PRO A 84 -11.69 28.12 -20.24
C PRO A 84 -10.26 28.68 -20.15
N ALA A 85 -10.11 29.99 -19.95
CA ALA A 85 -8.80 30.64 -19.89
C ALA A 85 -7.93 30.14 -18.73
N VAL A 86 -8.53 29.89 -17.56
CA VAL A 86 -7.83 29.45 -16.35
C VAL A 86 -7.42 27.98 -16.44
N HIS A 87 -8.28 27.12 -16.98
CA HIS A 87 -8.09 25.67 -16.94
C HIS A 87 -7.38 25.10 -18.18
N TYR A 88 -7.35 25.85 -19.27
CA TYR A 88 -6.68 25.46 -20.52
C TYR A 88 -5.23 25.00 -20.34
N PRO A 89 -4.36 25.65 -19.53
CA PRO A 89 -2.99 25.18 -19.32
C PRO A 89 -2.93 23.80 -18.65
N ALA A 90 -3.80 23.55 -17.66
CA ALA A 90 -3.85 22.28 -16.95
C ALA A 90 -4.36 21.14 -17.84
N ILE A 91 -5.43 21.40 -18.60
CA ILE A 91 -5.99 20.44 -19.57
C ILE A 91 -4.95 20.07 -20.63
N ASN A 92 -4.27 21.05 -21.22
CA ASN A 92 -3.23 20.75 -22.21
C ASN A 92 -2.05 19.98 -21.61
N LYS A 93 -1.67 20.26 -20.37
CA LYS A 93 -0.63 19.50 -19.68
C LYS A 93 -1.04 18.03 -19.53
N ALA A 94 -2.29 17.76 -19.12
CA ALA A 94 -2.83 16.42 -19.02
C ALA A 94 -2.88 15.71 -20.38
N LEU A 95 -3.35 16.38 -21.44
CA LEU A 95 -3.38 15.83 -22.80
C LEU A 95 -1.98 15.48 -23.32
N ARG A 96 -0.98 16.34 -23.06
CA ARG A 96 0.41 16.06 -23.43
C ARG A 96 0.94 14.83 -22.70
N GLN A 97 0.68 14.71 -21.40
CA GLN A 97 1.10 13.56 -20.60
C GLN A 97 0.41 12.27 -21.06
N ALA A 98 -0.89 12.31 -21.32
CA ALA A 98 -1.62 11.17 -21.90
C ALA A 98 -1.09 10.80 -23.28
N GLY A 99 -0.64 11.78 -24.07
CA GLY A 99 -0.04 11.58 -25.39
C GLY A 99 1.32 10.88 -25.39
N GLN A 100 2.06 10.86 -24.28
CA GLN A 100 3.39 10.25 -24.21
C GLN A 100 3.34 8.74 -24.47
N LYS A 101 4.40 8.23 -25.11
CA LYS A 101 4.58 6.78 -25.33
C LYS A 101 4.78 6.12 -23.95
N GLY A 102 4.05 5.03 -23.69
CA GLY A 102 4.09 4.35 -22.40
C GLY A 102 3.23 4.98 -21.29
N ALA A 103 2.41 6.00 -21.60
CA ALA A 103 1.43 6.51 -20.65
C ALA A 103 0.37 5.44 -20.35
N SER A 104 0.47 4.85 -19.16
CA SER A 104 -0.45 3.84 -18.61
C SER A 104 -0.92 4.25 -17.22
N LEU A 105 -2.01 3.66 -16.73
CA LEU A 105 -2.43 3.77 -15.33
C LEU A 105 -1.90 2.56 -14.56
N LEU A 106 -1.40 2.79 -13.34
CA LEU A 106 -1.07 1.68 -12.43
C LEU A 106 -2.33 0.94 -12.02
N HIS A 107 -2.24 -0.38 -11.96
CA HIS A 107 -3.28 -1.23 -11.43
C HIS A 107 -2.64 -2.46 -10.75
N ILE A 108 -2.46 -2.38 -9.44
CA ILE A 108 -1.92 -3.44 -8.59
C ILE A 108 -2.93 -3.68 -7.45
N LYS A 109 -3.82 -4.64 -7.65
CA LYS A 109 -4.87 -5.00 -6.67
C LYS A 109 -4.30 -5.74 -5.47
N GLU A 110 -3.39 -6.66 -5.75
CA GLU A 110 -2.81 -7.53 -4.75
C GLU A 110 -1.36 -7.90 -5.09
N LEU A 111 -0.60 -8.23 -4.05
CA LEU A 111 0.74 -8.78 -4.15
C LEU A 111 0.74 -10.16 -3.48
N PRO A 112 0.97 -11.26 -4.23
CA PRO A 112 1.07 -12.59 -3.65
C PRO A 112 2.38 -12.75 -2.86
N ILE A 113 2.29 -13.26 -1.65
CA ILE A 113 3.42 -13.66 -0.80
C ILE A 113 3.46 -15.19 -0.73
N TYR A 114 4.61 -15.76 -1.06
CA TYR A 114 4.81 -17.20 -1.09
C TYR A 114 5.40 -17.72 0.21
N GLN A 115 5.14 -18.99 0.51
CA GLN A 115 5.62 -19.62 1.73
C GLN A 115 7.15 -19.58 1.84
N TRP A 116 7.86 -19.84 0.74
CA TRP A 116 9.33 -19.81 0.72
C TRP A 116 9.91 -18.44 1.08
N GLU A 117 9.21 -17.34 0.80
CA GLU A 117 9.66 -16.00 1.19
C GLU A 117 9.59 -15.82 2.70
N LEU A 118 8.54 -16.36 3.32
CA LEU A 118 8.34 -16.33 4.76
C LEU A 118 9.34 -17.24 5.47
N ASP A 119 9.58 -18.43 4.90
CA ASP A 119 10.56 -19.38 5.41
C ASP A 119 11.98 -18.81 5.31
N PHE A 120 12.32 -18.16 4.18
CA PHE A 120 13.58 -17.44 4.00
C PHE A 120 13.77 -16.37 5.08
N LEU A 121 12.76 -15.51 5.29
CA LEU A 121 12.84 -14.47 6.32
C LEU A 121 12.92 -15.03 7.74
N THR A 122 12.33 -16.19 7.99
CA THR A 122 12.37 -16.86 9.30
C THR A 122 13.71 -17.53 9.55
N ALA A 123 14.31 -18.12 8.52
CA ALA A 123 15.60 -18.77 8.59
C ALA A 123 16.78 -17.78 8.52
N TYR A 124 16.55 -16.54 8.05
CA TYR A 124 17.62 -15.56 7.90
C TYR A 124 18.39 -15.36 9.22
N PRO A 125 19.72 -15.51 9.22
CA PRO A 125 20.52 -15.45 10.43
C PRO A 125 20.64 -14.01 10.90
N LEU A 126 19.82 -13.65 11.90
CA LEU A 126 20.00 -12.40 12.63
C LEU A 126 20.96 -12.70 13.78
N CYS A 127 22.20 -12.20 13.69
CA CYS A 127 23.23 -12.46 14.69
C CYS A 127 22.70 -12.18 16.11
N PRO A 128 22.75 -13.15 17.04
CA PRO A 128 22.52 -12.87 18.45
C PRO A 128 23.75 -12.13 18.99
N GLN A 129 23.81 -10.82 18.75
CA GLN A 129 24.56 -9.96 19.65
C GLN A 129 23.94 -10.11 21.04
N GLU A 130 24.74 -10.01 22.11
CA GLU A 130 24.38 -10.29 23.52
C GLU A 130 23.15 -9.51 24.05
N GLN A 131 22.54 -8.63 23.25
CA GLN A 131 21.43 -7.75 23.59
C GLN A 131 20.15 -8.00 22.75
N MET A 132 20.12 -8.99 21.85
CA MET A 132 18.92 -9.22 21.02
C MET A 132 17.82 -9.97 21.75
N THR A 133 16.76 -9.26 22.12
CA THR A 133 15.55 -9.87 22.70
C THR A 133 14.66 -10.48 21.61
N ALA A 134 13.83 -11.46 21.96
CA ALA A 134 12.87 -12.07 21.02
C ALA A 134 11.91 -11.04 20.38
N ALA A 135 11.52 -10.01 21.13
CA ALA A 135 10.68 -8.93 20.60
C ALA A 135 11.42 -8.06 19.57
N LEU A 136 12.71 -7.82 19.80
CA LEU A 136 13.56 -7.07 18.87
C LEU A 136 13.81 -7.86 17.59
N GLU A 137 14.13 -9.15 17.71
CA GLU A 137 14.31 -10.06 16.58
C GLU A 137 13.03 -10.13 15.72
N TYR A 138 11.87 -10.30 16.36
CA TYR A 138 10.58 -10.29 15.65
C TYR A 138 10.37 -8.98 14.88
N ASN A 139 10.68 -7.83 15.50
CA ASN A 139 10.57 -6.53 14.83
C ASN A 139 11.57 -6.37 13.67
N CYS A 140 12.78 -6.95 13.77
CA CYS A 140 13.74 -7.01 12.67
C CYS A 140 13.16 -7.80 11.48
N ARG A 141 12.64 -9.02 11.71
CA ARG A 141 12.03 -9.84 10.65
C ARG A 141 10.81 -9.16 10.04
N LYS A 142 9.99 -8.51 10.85
CA LYS A 142 8.85 -7.71 10.39
C LYS A 142 9.26 -6.52 9.52
N LEU A 143 10.37 -5.87 9.85
CA LEU A 143 10.94 -4.79 9.04
C LEU A 143 11.46 -5.33 7.70
N MET A 144 12.19 -6.45 7.71
CA MET A 144 12.63 -7.13 6.49
C MET A 144 11.46 -7.52 5.59
N PHE A 145 10.40 -8.11 6.16
CA PHE A 145 9.17 -8.42 5.43
C PHE A 145 8.57 -7.18 4.76
N THR A 146 8.51 -6.06 5.47
CA THR A 146 7.97 -4.80 4.92
C THR A 146 8.85 -4.28 3.77
N LEU A 147 10.17 -4.37 3.91
CA LEU A 147 11.12 -4.00 2.86
C LEU A 147 11.01 -4.91 1.63
N LEU A 148 10.76 -6.20 1.83
CA LEU A 148 10.48 -7.17 0.76
C LEU A 148 9.22 -6.76 -0.01
N VAL A 149 8.11 -6.52 0.69
CA VAL A 149 6.84 -6.06 0.06
C VAL A 149 7.05 -4.78 -0.74
N ARG A 150 7.71 -3.78 -0.15
CA ARG A 150 8.00 -2.50 -0.80
C ARG A 150 8.89 -2.67 -2.03
N THR A 151 9.85 -3.58 -1.98
CA THR A 151 10.74 -3.86 -3.11
C THR A 151 10.02 -4.57 -4.24
N ARG A 152 9.20 -5.57 -3.94
CA ARG A 152 8.38 -6.26 -4.95
C ARG A 152 7.35 -5.34 -5.58
N LEU A 153 6.70 -4.46 -4.81
CA LEU A 153 5.82 -3.43 -5.36
C LEU A 153 6.55 -2.48 -6.32
N ARG A 154 7.76 -2.04 -5.97
CA ARG A 154 8.57 -1.19 -6.85
C ARG A 154 8.95 -1.91 -8.15
N ARG A 155 9.26 -3.21 -8.10
CA ARG A 155 9.49 -4.06 -9.28
C ARG A 155 8.24 -4.08 -10.18
N LEU A 156 7.06 -4.36 -9.62
CA LEU A 156 5.79 -4.36 -10.37
C LEU A 156 5.49 -3.00 -11.01
N ILE A 157 5.68 -1.90 -10.27
CA ILE A 157 5.51 -0.55 -10.79
C ILE A 157 6.48 -0.27 -11.95
N SER A 158 7.75 -0.67 -11.79
CA SER A 158 8.78 -0.48 -12.82
C SER A 158 8.42 -1.21 -14.11
N LEU A 159 7.93 -2.45 -13.99
CA LEU A 159 7.46 -3.26 -15.11
C LEU A 159 6.25 -2.61 -15.80
N GLN A 160 5.24 -2.18 -15.06
CA GLN A 160 4.04 -1.54 -15.65
C GLN A 160 4.34 -0.18 -16.31
N LYS A 161 5.36 0.54 -15.86
CA LYS A 161 5.72 1.89 -16.36
C LYS A 161 6.92 1.90 -17.30
N ASN A 162 7.52 0.74 -17.59
CA ASN A 162 8.72 0.60 -18.42
C ASN A 162 9.88 1.49 -17.96
N TYR A 163 10.11 1.62 -16.64
CA TYR A 163 11.23 2.42 -16.10
C TYR A 163 12.60 1.72 -16.19
N GLY A 164 12.67 0.52 -16.78
CA GLY A 164 13.88 -0.31 -16.87
C GLY A 164 14.08 -1.22 -15.65
N GLU A 165 14.99 -2.18 -15.76
CA GLU A 165 15.19 -3.28 -14.79
C GLU A 165 15.99 -2.87 -13.54
N ASN A 166 16.60 -1.68 -13.50
CA ASN A 166 17.74 -1.39 -12.64
C ASN A 166 17.45 -0.73 -11.27
N LEU A 167 16.30 -0.93 -10.62
CA LEU A 167 15.89 -0.05 -9.50
C LEU A 167 15.56 -0.67 -8.15
N CYS A 168 15.88 -1.94 -7.88
CA CYS A 168 15.12 -2.64 -6.82
C CYS A 168 15.88 -3.05 -5.55
N LEU A 169 17.21 -2.98 -5.49
CA LEU A 169 17.95 -3.40 -4.27
C LEU A 169 18.23 -2.29 -3.27
N TYR A 170 17.68 -1.09 -3.48
CA TYR A 170 17.95 0.06 -2.62
C TYR A 170 16.67 0.61 -1.99
N PHE A 171 16.74 0.95 -0.72
CA PHE A 171 15.76 1.78 -0.04
C PHE A 171 16.30 3.21 0.06
N LYS A 172 15.66 4.15 -0.62
CA LYS A 172 16.00 5.58 -0.53
C LYS A 172 15.66 6.07 0.89
N GLY A 173 16.69 6.53 1.58
CA GLY A 173 16.58 7.09 2.92
C GLY A 173 15.97 8.48 2.95
N GLY A 174 15.70 8.93 4.18
CA GLY A 174 15.17 10.25 4.49
C GLY A 174 14.21 10.19 5.69
N GLY A 175 14.15 11.26 6.48
CA GLY A 175 13.34 11.26 7.72
C GLY A 175 11.85 11.02 7.48
N ARG A 176 11.34 11.32 6.28
CA ARG A 176 9.97 11.01 5.87
C ARG A 176 9.84 9.53 5.50
N GLU A 177 10.74 9.02 4.69
CA GLU A 177 10.75 7.66 4.16
C GLU A 177 10.89 6.64 5.28
N TYR A 178 11.76 6.88 6.27
CA TYR A 178 11.88 6.05 7.47
C TYR A 178 10.64 6.09 8.34
N ARG A 179 9.95 7.24 8.42
CA ARG A 179 8.69 7.36 9.16
C ARG A 179 7.57 6.59 8.49
N GLU A 180 7.46 6.68 7.17
CA GLU A 180 6.52 5.90 6.36
C GLU A 180 6.82 4.40 6.50
N LEU A 181 8.08 3.99 6.40
CA LEU A 181 8.51 2.60 6.60
C LEU A 181 8.10 2.07 7.99
N LYS A 182 8.31 2.85 9.05
CA LYS A 182 7.86 2.49 10.41
C LYS A 182 6.34 2.31 10.49
N GLN A 183 5.58 3.14 9.80
CA GLN A 183 4.11 3.08 9.76
C GLN A 183 3.59 1.92 8.90
N GLU A 184 4.27 1.59 7.80
CA GLU A 184 3.98 0.44 6.93
C GLU A 184 4.28 -0.88 7.64
N ALA A 185 5.44 -0.96 8.29
CA ALA A 185 5.87 -2.09 9.11
C ALA A 185 5.09 -2.18 10.42
N LYS A 186 4.34 -1.13 10.77
CA LYS A 186 3.53 -1.05 11.97
C LYS A 186 4.30 -1.44 13.22
N LEU A 187 5.49 -0.87 13.34
CA LEU A 187 6.36 -1.06 14.48
C LEU A 187 5.87 -0.23 15.68
N PRO A 188 6.20 -0.64 16.92
CA PRO A 188 5.90 0.16 18.10
C PRO A 188 6.45 1.58 17.99
N SER A 189 5.73 2.56 18.54
CA SER A 189 6.16 3.97 18.51
C SER A 189 7.51 4.19 19.20
N SER A 190 7.79 3.45 20.28
CA SER A 190 9.06 3.46 21.01
C SER A 190 10.23 2.83 20.26
N GLN A 191 9.98 2.00 19.25
CA GLN A 191 11.03 1.27 18.55
C GLN A 191 11.89 2.24 17.73
N ASP A 192 13.17 2.34 18.04
CA ASP A 192 14.12 3.05 17.19
C ASP A 192 14.46 2.22 15.95
N LEU A 193 14.43 2.87 14.77
CA LEU A 193 14.79 2.21 13.52
C LEU A 193 16.29 2.21 13.29
N HIS A 194 16.98 3.33 13.50
CA HIS A 194 18.36 3.54 13.05
C HIS A 194 19.39 2.88 13.98
N SER A 195 19.39 3.26 15.25
CA SER A 195 20.26 2.67 16.27
C SER A 195 19.68 1.37 16.85
N GLY A 196 18.44 1.03 16.52
CA GLY A 196 17.82 -0.26 16.86
C GLY A 196 17.85 -1.25 15.70
N LEU A 197 16.76 -1.32 14.94
CA LEU A 197 16.53 -2.42 13.98
C LEU A 197 17.56 -2.46 12.84
N ILE A 198 17.86 -1.32 12.22
CA ILE A 198 18.79 -1.24 11.08
C ILE A 198 20.21 -1.60 11.51
N TYR A 199 20.63 -1.20 12.71
CA TYR A 199 21.91 -1.59 13.27
C TYR A 199 22.05 -3.12 13.35
N HIS A 200 21.04 -3.82 13.89
CA HIS A 200 21.06 -5.29 13.97
C HIS A 200 20.97 -5.96 12.60
N LEU A 201 20.14 -5.43 11.69
CA LEU A 201 20.08 -5.93 10.32
C LEU A 201 21.42 -5.75 9.59
N ALA A 202 22.11 -4.64 9.81
CA ALA A 202 23.42 -4.39 9.22
C ALA A 202 24.50 -5.30 9.80
N ALA A 203 24.48 -5.50 11.13
CA ALA A 203 25.39 -6.43 11.80
C ALA A 203 25.19 -7.89 11.34
N ALA A 204 23.96 -8.24 10.94
CA ALA A 204 23.63 -9.55 10.36
C ALA A 204 23.95 -9.66 8.86
N GLY A 205 24.42 -8.59 8.21
CA GLY A 205 24.65 -8.56 6.76
C GLY A 205 23.38 -8.46 5.91
N ALA A 206 22.20 -8.30 6.53
CA ALA A 206 20.93 -8.19 5.81
C ALA A 206 20.80 -6.88 5.02
N VAL A 207 21.39 -5.80 5.52
CA VAL A 207 21.38 -4.49 4.87
C VAL A 207 22.72 -3.80 5.00
N THR A 208 23.06 -2.96 4.03
CA THR A 208 24.26 -2.12 4.07
C THR A 208 23.84 -0.66 4.12
N PRO A 209 24.05 0.04 5.24
CA PRO A 209 23.85 1.48 5.31
C PRO A 209 24.83 2.22 4.40
N MET A 210 24.32 3.18 3.64
CA MET A 210 25.05 4.02 2.69
C MET A 210 24.89 5.51 3.06
N HIS A 211 25.38 6.41 2.22
CA HIS A 211 25.23 7.86 2.41
C HIS A 211 23.76 8.31 2.40
N ASP A 212 23.48 9.44 3.06
CA ASP A 212 22.15 10.08 3.10
C ASP A 212 21.00 9.16 3.56
N GLY A 213 21.33 8.18 4.41
CA GLY A 213 20.38 7.21 4.93
C GLY A 213 19.89 6.20 3.90
N LEU A 214 20.48 6.14 2.70
CA LEU A 214 20.24 5.10 1.72
C LEU A 214 20.62 3.73 2.32
N LEU A 215 19.81 2.69 2.07
CA LEU A 215 20.14 1.32 2.45
C LEU A 215 20.21 0.45 1.20
N ARG A 216 21.26 -0.35 1.06
CA ARG A 216 21.25 -1.52 0.18
C ARG A 216 20.59 -2.68 0.92
N LEU A 217 19.71 -3.41 0.23
CA LEU A 217 18.94 -4.52 0.78
C LEU A 217 19.60 -5.84 0.37
N ASP A 218 20.71 -6.20 1.02
CA ASP A 218 21.52 -7.36 0.67
C ASP A 218 20.71 -8.68 0.75
N PHE A 219 19.84 -8.81 1.77
CA PHE A 219 18.98 -9.97 1.92
C PHE A 219 18.02 -10.19 0.72
N MET A 220 17.69 -9.13 -0.04
CA MET A 220 16.84 -9.26 -1.23
C MET A 220 17.58 -9.95 -2.38
N GLU A 221 18.89 -9.70 -2.52
CA GLU A 221 19.72 -10.38 -3.52
C GLU A 221 19.87 -11.86 -3.17
N GLU A 222 20.02 -12.18 -1.88
CA GLU A 222 20.01 -13.57 -1.39
C GLU A 222 18.65 -14.24 -1.63
N ALA A 223 17.55 -13.55 -1.38
CA ALA A 223 16.20 -14.06 -1.65
C ALA A 223 15.97 -14.33 -3.14
N ASP A 224 16.46 -13.46 -4.03
CA ASP A 224 16.37 -13.66 -5.48
C ASP A 224 17.14 -14.91 -5.91
N ARG A 225 18.37 -15.12 -5.41
CA ARG A 225 19.14 -16.35 -5.65
C ARG A 225 18.43 -17.60 -5.11
N ALA A 226 17.82 -17.50 -3.94
CA ALA A 226 17.04 -18.60 -3.38
C ALA A 226 15.81 -18.95 -4.24
N ALA A 227 15.16 -17.93 -4.83
CA ALA A 227 14.00 -18.13 -5.70
C ALA A 227 14.34 -18.90 -6.98
N GLU A 228 15.52 -18.68 -7.57
CA GLU A 228 16.01 -19.44 -8.73
C GLU A 228 16.09 -20.93 -8.41
N CYS A 229 16.58 -21.29 -7.22
CA CYS A 229 16.64 -22.68 -6.76
C CYS A 229 15.26 -23.31 -6.53
N VAL A 230 14.28 -22.51 -6.07
CA VAL A 230 12.90 -22.98 -5.77
C VAL A 230 12.06 -23.11 -7.04
N SER A 231 12.40 -22.40 -8.12
CA SER A 231 11.65 -22.41 -9.40
C SER A 231 11.52 -23.79 -10.07
N CYS A 232 12.24 -24.80 -9.56
CA CYS A 232 12.16 -26.21 -9.94
C CYS A 232 11.06 -27.02 -9.20
N SER A 233 10.30 -26.41 -8.26
CA SER A 233 9.27 -27.08 -7.45
C SER A 233 7.84 -26.71 -7.90
N PRO A 234 6.89 -27.67 -7.99
CA PRO A 234 5.62 -27.48 -8.67
C PRO A 234 4.51 -26.75 -7.90
N THR A 235 4.72 -26.32 -6.65
CA THR A 235 3.67 -25.65 -5.86
C THR A 235 3.91 -24.15 -5.78
N PHE A 236 3.26 -23.42 -6.69
CA PHE A 236 3.28 -21.96 -6.82
C PHE A 236 2.12 -21.26 -6.11
N GLU A 237 1.42 -21.93 -5.17
CA GLU A 237 0.32 -21.28 -4.46
C GLU A 237 0.84 -20.24 -3.44
N PRO A 238 0.28 -19.02 -3.41
CA PRO A 238 0.66 -18.02 -2.43
C PRO A 238 0.17 -18.41 -1.03
N ALA A 239 0.99 -18.15 -0.02
CA ALA A 239 0.59 -18.29 1.38
C ALA A 239 -0.52 -17.30 1.74
N PHE A 240 -0.43 -16.08 1.22
CA PHE A 240 -1.50 -15.07 1.26
C PHE A 240 -1.24 -13.94 0.25
N SER A 241 -2.25 -13.10 0.01
CA SER A 241 -2.14 -11.88 -0.80
C SER A 241 -2.23 -10.62 0.06
N ILE A 242 -1.42 -9.61 -0.27
CA ILE A 242 -1.51 -8.27 0.33
C ILE A 242 -2.28 -7.36 -0.62
N SER A 243 -3.38 -6.76 -0.17
CA SER A 243 -4.13 -5.75 -0.94
C SER A 243 -4.03 -4.34 -0.37
N HIS A 244 -3.55 -4.20 0.87
CA HIS A 244 -3.42 -2.91 1.57
C HIS A 244 -1.97 -2.67 1.97
N PHE A 245 -1.19 -2.18 1.00
CA PHE A 245 0.27 -2.08 1.09
C PHE A 245 0.77 -1.19 2.22
N ASN A 246 0.01 -0.15 2.60
CA ASN A 246 0.35 0.76 3.72
C ASN A 246 0.27 0.09 5.10
N ASN A 247 -0.20 -1.16 5.16
CA ASN A 247 -0.33 -1.94 6.39
C ASN A 247 0.42 -3.28 6.31
N ALA A 248 1.47 -3.38 5.49
CA ALA A 248 2.22 -4.63 5.28
C ALA A 248 2.57 -5.34 6.60
N GLY A 249 3.04 -4.62 7.62
CA GLY A 249 3.37 -5.21 8.92
C GLY A 249 2.21 -5.93 9.63
N TRP A 250 0.95 -5.54 9.40
CA TRP A 250 -0.21 -6.26 9.94
C TRP A 250 -0.46 -7.59 9.25
N TYR A 251 -0.07 -7.76 7.99
CA TYR A 251 -0.11 -9.06 7.32
C TYR A 251 0.87 -10.03 7.97
N TYR A 252 2.09 -9.56 8.26
CA TYR A 252 3.09 -10.36 8.98
C TYR A 252 2.60 -10.76 10.38
N ASP A 253 2.01 -9.83 11.13
CA ASP A 253 1.47 -10.12 12.47
C ASP A 253 0.27 -11.08 12.43
N TYR A 254 -0.58 -10.96 11.41
CA TYR A 254 -1.73 -11.85 11.22
C TYR A 254 -1.28 -13.27 10.85
N TYR A 255 -0.32 -13.40 9.92
CA TYR A 255 0.27 -14.67 9.53
C TYR A 255 0.89 -15.40 10.74
N ASN A 256 1.63 -14.68 11.58
CA ASN A 256 2.24 -15.21 12.80
C ASN A 256 1.26 -15.35 13.99
N ARG A 257 -0.05 -15.19 13.76
CA ARG A 257 -1.12 -15.37 14.75
C ARG A 257 -0.93 -14.53 16.02
N LEU A 258 -0.43 -13.30 15.89
CA LEU A 258 -0.29 -12.44 17.06
C LEU A 258 -1.65 -12.15 17.71
N PRO A 259 -1.70 -12.00 19.05
CA PRO A 259 -2.94 -11.76 19.76
C PRO A 259 -3.70 -10.53 19.24
N ARG A 260 -5.03 -10.67 19.16
CA ARG A 260 -5.98 -9.63 18.72
C ARG A 260 -5.88 -9.20 17.25
N MET A 261 -5.09 -9.88 16.43
CA MET A 261 -5.11 -9.66 14.98
C MET A 261 -6.37 -10.27 14.35
N LYS A 262 -7.06 -9.51 13.50
CA LYS A 262 -8.28 -9.92 12.80
C LYS A 262 -8.31 -9.34 11.38
N LEU A 263 -9.09 -9.95 10.49
CA LEU A 263 -9.39 -9.37 9.17
C LEU A 263 -10.62 -8.46 9.26
N CYS A 264 -10.56 -7.31 8.60
CA CYS A 264 -11.69 -6.39 8.47
C CYS A 264 -12.78 -7.02 7.59
N ARG A 265 -14.02 -7.07 8.08
CA ARG A 265 -15.15 -7.60 7.27
C ARG A 265 -15.49 -6.77 6.03
N HIS A 266 -15.08 -5.51 6.00
CA HIS A 266 -15.33 -4.61 4.87
C HIS A 266 -14.23 -4.70 3.81
N CYS A 267 -12.98 -4.45 4.20
CA CYS A 267 -11.87 -4.32 3.25
C CYS A 267 -10.93 -5.53 3.19
N GLY A 268 -11.14 -6.54 4.03
CA GLY A 268 -10.29 -7.75 4.09
C GLY A 268 -8.92 -7.55 4.74
N SER A 269 -8.45 -6.32 4.93
CA SER A 269 -7.12 -6.05 5.52
C SER A 269 -7.04 -6.50 6.99
N PRO A 270 -5.89 -7.04 7.42
CA PRO A 270 -5.62 -7.31 8.82
C PRO A 270 -5.51 -6.02 9.62
N PHE A 271 -5.97 -6.08 10.87
CA PHE A 271 -5.87 -4.99 11.85
C PHE A 271 -5.79 -5.56 13.27
N LYS A 272 -5.24 -4.77 14.19
CA LYS A 272 -5.19 -5.08 15.62
C LYS A 272 -6.47 -4.59 16.30
N ALA A 273 -7.31 -5.51 16.77
CA ALA A 273 -8.57 -5.18 17.43
C ALA A 273 -8.33 -4.66 18.86
N SER A 274 -9.07 -3.61 19.24
CA SER A 274 -9.09 -3.12 20.63
C SER A 274 -9.93 -4.02 21.53
N GLY A 275 -10.95 -4.69 20.98
CA GLY A 275 -11.82 -5.61 21.70
C GLY A 275 -12.39 -6.75 20.85
N ASN A 276 -12.97 -7.75 21.52
CA ASN A 276 -13.45 -8.97 20.88
C ASN A 276 -14.61 -8.75 19.91
N ARG A 277 -15.41 -7.70 20.10
CA ARG A 277 -16.55 -7.36 19.23
C ARG A 277 -16.19 -6.51 18.02
N GLN A 278 -14.97 -5.99 17.93
CA GLN A 278 -14.58 -5.15 16.79
C GLN A 278 -14.48 -6.01 15.51
N LEU A 279 -15.27 -5.64 14.50
CA LEU A 279 -15.37 -6.33 13.20
C LEU A 279 -14.68 -5.60 12.05
N TYR A 280 -14.50 -4.27 12.19
CA TYR A 280 -13.98 -3.40 11.14
C TYR A 280 -12.68 -2.72 11.61
N CYS A 281 -11.76 -2.48 10.67
CA CYS A 281 -10.57 -1.70 10.93
C CYS A 281 -10.94 -0.22 11.19
N PRO A 282 -10.11 0.54 11.92
CA PRO A 282 -10.40 1.94 12.24
C PRO A 282 -10.74 2.79 11.00
N GLY A 283 -10.03 2.58 9.88
CA GLY A 283 -10.29 3.31 8.64
C GLY A 283 -11.68 3.06 8.05
N CYS A 284 -12.13 1.80 7.97
CA CYS A 284 -13.48 1.49 7.50
C CYS A 284 -14.56 1.98 8.47
N THR A 285 -14.32 1.91 9.78
CA THR A 285 -15.25 2.45 10.78
C THR A 285 -15.44 3.96 10.58
N GLU A 286 -14.35 4.72 10.46
CA GLU A 286 -14.37 6.17 10.21
C GLU A 286 -15.10 6.51 8.90
N GLU A 287 -14.88 5.74 7.84
CA GLU A 287 -15.54 5.93 6.55
C GLU A 287 -17.06 5.73 6.66
N MET A 288 -17.48 4.62 7.29
CA MET A 288 -18.90 4.33 7.51
C MET A 288 -19.57 5.39 8.39
N GLU A 289 -18.88 5.88 9.42
CA GLU A 289 -19.37 6.96 10.28
C GLU A 289 -19.53 8.28 9.53
N ARG A 290 -18.56 8.62 8.66
CA ARG A 290 -18.62 9.80 7.81
C ARG A 290 -19.80 9.72 6.86
N GLU A 291 -20.06 8.57 6.24
CA GLU A 291 -21.18 8.40 5.33
C GLU A 291 -22.53 8.52 6.06
N ARG A 292 -22.64 7.92 7.26
CA ARG A 292 -23.79 8.11 8.15
C ARG A 292 -23.98 9.59 8.50
N TRP A 293 -22.91 10.32 8.76
CA TRP A 293 -22.98 11.75 9.04
C TRP A 293 -23.47 12.57 7.85
N LYS A 294 -22.99 12.30 6.62
CA LYS A 294 -23.48 12.95 5.40
C LYS A 294 -24.98 12.70 5.21
N ILE A 295 -25.44 11.47 5.42
CA ILE A 295 -26.86 11.11 5.33
C ILE A 295 -27.68 11.89 6.36
N ARG A 296 -27.23 11.95 7.62
CA ARG A 296 -27.91 12.73 8.68
C ARG A 296 -27.98 14.23 8.33
N ALA A 297 -26.89 14.80 7.82
CA ALA A 297 -26.84 16.20 7.43
C ALA A 297 -27.79 16.53 6.25
N ARG A 298 -27.91 15.63 5.26
CA ARG A 298 -28.87 15.78 4.15
C ARG A 298 -30.31 15.75 4.63
N LYS A 299 -30.64 14.79 5.51
CA LYS A 299 -31.96 14.69 6.15
C LYS A 299 -32.31 15.97 6.92
N HIS A 300 -31.38 16.51 7.71
CA HIS A 300 -31.59 17.76 8.45
C HIS A 300 -31.80 18.98 7.52
N ARG A 301 -31.25 18.95 6.30
CA ARG A 301 -31.41 20.03 5.30
C ARG A 301 -32.63 19.84 4.39
N GLY A 302 -33.48 18.84 4.65
CA GLY A 302 -34.63 18.53 3.80
C GLY A 302 -34.27 18.08 2.38
N MET A 303 -33.02 17.68 2.14
CA MET A 303 -32.56 17.23 0.83
C MET A 303 -32.88 15.75 0.60
N ALA A 304 -33.18 15.38 -0.64
CA ALA A 304 -33.38 13.99 -1.02
C ALA A 304 -32.15 13.14 -0.66
N VAL A 305 -32.38 12.04 0.05
CA VAL A 305 -31.36 11.02 0.29
C VAL A 305 -31.30 10.17 -0.98
N PRO A 306 -30.14 10.00 -1.63
CA PRO A 306 -30.05 9.19 -2.84
C PRO A 306 -30.51 7.77 -2.51
N ALA A 307 -31.46 7.26 -3.29
CA ALA A 307 -31.84 5.86 -3.30
C ALA A 307 -30.81 5.12 -4.18
N GLY A 308 -29.88 4.41 -3.56
CA GLY A 308 -28.85 3.65 -4.26
C GLY A 308 -27.93 2.94 -3.27
N ASP A 309 -28.14 1.63 -3.15
CA ASP A 309 -27.29 0.59 -2.56
C ASP A 309 -26.47 0.96 -1.33
N SER A 310 -27.16 1.04 -0.20
CA SER A 310 -26.57 0.78 1.11
C SER A 310 -26.16 -0.71 1.24
N LEU A 311 -25.23 -1.18 0.41
CA LEU A 311 -24.54 -2.46 0.57
C LEU A 311 -23.40 -2.33 1.58
N LEU A 312 -23.65 -1.81 2.78
CA LEU A 312 -22.65 -1.80 3.86
C LEU A 312 -23.27 -1.89 5.26
N VAL A 313 -24.32 -2.68 5.46
CA VAL A 313 -24.71 -3.13 6.81
C VAL A 313 -25.47 -4.46 6.72
N PRO A 314 -24.94 -5.61 7.18
CA PRO A 314 -25.83 -6.61 7.74
C PRO A 314 -26.37 -6.03 9.05
N ALA A 315 -27.70 -5.91 9.12
CA ALA A 315 -28.40 -5.44 10.31
C ALA A 315 -27.92 -6.23 11.54
N ASP A 316 -27.54 -5.52 12.59
CA ASP A 316 -27.33 -6.11 13.92
C ASP A 316 -28.69 -6.65 14.41
N SER A 317 -28.97 -7.93 14.19
CA SER A 317 -29.97 -8.65 14.97
C SER A 317 -29.29 -9.15 16.24
N THR A 318 -29.44 -8.38 17.31
CA THR A 318 -29.50 -8.92 18.66
C THR A 318 -30.49 -10.10 18.69
N THR A 319 -30.10 -11.17 19.41
CA THR A 319 -30.80 -12.45 19.67
C THR A 319 -30.52 -13.58 18.67
N GLY A 320 -29.98 -14.69 19.17
CA GLY A 320 -29.98 -15.98 18.45
C GLY A 320 -28.70 -16.81 18.54
N SER A 321 -28.62 -17.64 19.60
CA SER A 321 -28.05 -18.99 19.68
C SER A 321 -26.71 -19.34 18.99
N CYS A 322 -25.82 -19.90 19.80
CA CYS A 322 -24.62 -20.64 19.46
C CYS A 322 -24.84 -21.73 18.40
N HIS A 323 -23.94 -21.81 17.42
CA HIS A 323 -23.36 -23.09 16.97
C HIS A 323 -21.97 -22.83 16.38
N GLY A 324 -20.95 -23.39 17.03
CA GLY A 324 -19.57 -23.35 16.56
C GLY A 324 -19.38 -24.30 15.37
N PHE A 325 -18.76 -23.80 14.33
CA PHE A 325 -18.04 -24.64 13.36
C PHE A 325 -16.56 -24.53 13.68
N GLU A 326 -16.05 -25.55 14.38
CA GLU A 326 -14.62 -25.80 14.49
C GLU A 326 -14.10 -26.22 13.12
N ILE A 327 -13.25 -25.40 12.51
CA ILE A 327 -12.37 -25.88 11.44
C ILE A 327 -11.10 -26.33 12.15
N THR A 328 -11.02 -27.62 12.43
CA THR A 328 -9.82 -28.28 12.96
C THR A 328 -8.78 -28.34 11.84
N VAL A 329 -7.89 -27.35 11.78
CA VAL A 329 -6.65 -27.48 10.99
C VAL A 329 -5.64 -28.18 11.89
N GLN A 330 -5.42 -29.48 11.65
CA GLN A 330 -4.37 -30.23 12.32
C GLN A 330 -2.99 -29.61 11.99
N PRO A 331 -2.09 -29.44 12.98
CA PRO A 331 -0.72 -29.03 12.70
C PRO A 331 0.05 -30.15 11.99
N PRO A 332 0.95 -29.83 11.04
CA PRO A 332 1.83 -30.85 10.47
C PRO A 332 2.77 -31.38 11.56
N LEU A 333 2.76 -32.71 11.71
CA LEU A 333 3.71 -33.47 12.54
C LEU A 333 5.13 -33.23 12.04
N LEU A 334 5.96 -32.60 12.88
CA LEU A 334 7.42 -32.63 12.75
C LEU A 334 7.88 -34.08 12.87
N LYS A 335 8.10 -34.76 11.75
CA LYS A 335 8.90 -35.99 11.72
C LYS A 335 10.37 -35.58 11.68
N GLY A 336 11.09 -35.94 12.74
CA GLY A 336 12.53 -35.81 12.82
C GLY A 336 13.19 -36.57 11.68
N LEU A 337 14.04 -35.87 10.93
CA LEU A 337 15.09 -36.49 10.13
C LEU A 337 16.27 -36.70 11.07
N GLU A 338 16.35 -37.90 11.63
CA GLU A 338 17.59 -38.41 12.20
C GLU A 338 18.60 -38.59 11.05
N CYS A 339 19.68 -37.80 11.07
CA CYS A 339 20.84 -38.04 10.22
C CYS A 339 21.51 -39.33 10.68
N GLY A 340 21.21 -40.43 9.99
CA GLY A 340 21.95 -41.68 10.07
C GLY A 340 23.35 -41.52 9.50
N THR A 341 24.32 -41.86 10.34
CA THR A 341 25.70 -42.20 10.02
C THR A 341 25.77 -43.28 8.93
N VAL A 342 26.58 -43.05 7.89
CA VAL A 342 27.22 -44.14 7.13
C VAL A 342 28.66 -43.74 6.82
N PHE A 343 29.58 -44.43 7.48
CA PHE A 343 30.98 -44.55 7.07
C PHE A 343 31.07 -45.21 5.71
N SER A 344 31.90 -44.65 4.82
CA SER A 344 32.87 -45.35 3.98
C SER A 344 33.88 -44.35 3.47
#